data_AF-A0A9E3JW06-F1
#
_entry.id   AF-A0A9E3JW06-F1
#
_cell.length_a   1.000
_cell.length_b   1.000
_cell.length_c   1.000
_cell.angle_alpha   90.00
_cell.angle_beta   90.00
_cell.angle_gamma   90.00
#
_symmetry.space_group_name_H-M   'P 1'
#
loop_
_entity.id
_entity.type
_entity.pdbx_description
1 polymer ?
#
loop_
_entity_poly.entity_id
_entity_poly.type
_entity_poly.pdbx_seq_one_letter_code
_entity_poly.pdbx_strand_id
1 'polypeptide(L)'
;MTSNQPSRQPFLPILSRTIAARSAGMSSPLEERFDAAMLDLYKRALSETGYKATRFLDILHRHRGLETAGILIHATRPSDGYTTLWELNRLDLTVEALVFDHEEWHPLFTEDDIEKCRKRLAEYRYFGR
;
A
#
# COMPACT_ATOMS: atom_id res chain seq x y z
N MET A 1 20.33 -7.04 -38.19
CA MET A 1 20.91 -7.86 -37.13
C MET A 1 21.33 -6.90 -36.01
N THR A 2 20.45 -6.69 -35.03
CA THR A 2 20.58 -7.19 -33.63
C THR A 2 21.74 -6.52 -32.88
N SER A 3 21.63 -5.90 -31.71
CA SER A 3 20.56 -5.70 -30.73
C SER A 3 21.07 -4.60 -29.80
N ASN A 4 20.26 -3.59 -29.47
CA ASN A 4 20.58 -2.65 -28.40
C ASN A 4 19.79 -3.08 -27.15
N GLN A 5 20.46 -3.72 -26.19
CA GLN A 5 19.87 -4.01 -24.88
C GLN A 5 20.31 -2.95 -23.88
N PRO A 6 19.39 -2.28 -23.16
CA PRO A 6 19.76 -1.48 -22.02
C PRO A 6 20.02 -2.38 -20.80
N SER A 7 21.17 -2.16 -20.17
CA SER A 7 21.67 -2.81 -18.97
C SER A 7 20.61 -2.83 -17.87
N ARG A 8 20.18 -4.03 -17.48
CA ARG A 8 19.39 -4.26 -16.26
C ARG A 8 20.28 -3.97 -15.05
N GLN A 9 20.03 -2.84 -14.38
CA GLN A 9 20.55 -2.60 -13.04
C GLN A 9 19.85 -3.56 -12.06
N PRO A 10 20.56 -4.24 -11.16
CA PRO A 10 19.93 -4.97 -10.08
C PRO A 10 19.32 -3.98 -9.09
N PHE A 11 18.04 -4.13 -8.79
CA PHE A 11 17.37 -3.41 -7.70
C PHE A 11 18.01 -3.88 -6.39
N LEU A 12 18.84 -3.03 -5.77
CA LEU A 12 19.38 -3.28 -4.44
C LEU A 12 18.26 -3.14 -3.41
N PRO A 13 18.09 -4.08 -2.46
CA PRO A 13 17.16 -3.88 -1.36
C PRO A 13 17.73 -2.83 -0.40
N ILE A 14 17.01 -1.71 -0.24
CA ILE A 14 17.27 -0.77 0.86
C ILE A 14 16.70 -1.41 2.14
N LEU A 15 17.48 -2.29 2.77
CA LEU A 15 17.13 -2.86 4.07
C LEU A 15 18.34 -2.85 5.00
N SER A 16 18.80 -1.66 5.40
CA SER A 16 19.47 -1.52 6.70
C SER A 16 18.40 -1.40 7.78
N ARG A 17 17.80 -2.54 8.14
CA ARG A 17 16.86 -2.66 9.25
C ARG A 17 17.60 -3.29 10.42
N THR A 18 18.17 -2.49 11.31
CA THR A 18 18.45 -2.97 12.67
C THR A 18 17.12 -3.06 13.40
N ILE A 19 16.43 -4.18 13.20
CA ILE A 19 15.35 -4.59 14.11
C ILE A 19 15.82 -5.86 14.78
N ALA A 20 15.87 -5.77 16.12
CA ALA A 20 16.08 -6.88 17.02
C ALA A 20 15.32 -8.12 16.54
N ALA A 21 16.02 -9.25 16.54
CA ALA A 21 15.60 -10.57 16.13
C ALA A 21 14.07 -10.77 16.06
N ARG A 22 13.49 -10.71 14.85
CA ARG A 22 12.14 -11.22 14.60
C ARG A 22 12.19 -12.73 14.74
N SER A 23 11.57 -13.27 15.79
CA SER A 23 11.24 -14.69 15.86
C SER A 23 10.34 -15.02 14.67
N ALA A 24 10.81 -15.88 13.78
CA ALA A 24 10.01 -16.35 12.65
C ALA A 24 8.78 -17.10 13.17
N GLY A 25 7.59 -16.51 13.06
CA GLY A 25 6.32 -17.23 13.26
C GLY A 25 5.17 -16.49 13.94
N MET A 26 5.34 -15.30 14.52
CA MET A 26 4.22 -14.56 15.13
C MET A 26 4.08 -13.16 14.51
N SER A 27 3.06 -12.99 13.66
CA SER A 27 2.52 -11.68 13.30
C SER A 27 1.90 -11.06 14.55
N SER A 28 2.07 -9.75 14.74
CA SER A 28 1.44 -9.10 15.89
C SER A 28 -0.09 -9.09 15.72
N PRO A 29 -0.88 -9.10 16.81
CA PRO A 29 -2.34 -8.94 16.71
C PRO A 29 -2.76 -7.68 15.94
N LEU A 30 -1.91 -6.65 15.94
CA LEU A 30 -2.14 -5.43 15.17
C LEU A 30 -1.93 -5.65 13.66
N GLU A 31 -0.89 -6.39 13.27
CA GLU A 31 -0.66 -6.80 11.88
C GLU A 31 -1.82 -7.66 11.35
N GLU A 32 -2.33 -8.61 12.13
CA GLU A 32 -3.47 -9.44 11.73
C GLU A 32 -4.75 -8.64 11.53
N ARG A 33 -5.02 -7.68 12.43
CA ARG A 33 -6.14 -6.75 12.28
C ARG A 33 -5.97 -5.86 11.05
N PHE A 34 -4.74 -5.43 10.76
CA PHE A 34 -4.46 -4.65 9.56
C PHE A 34 -4.66 -5.47 8.28
N ASP A 35 -4.28 -6.75 8.27
CA ASP A 35 -4.54 -7.66 7.15
C ASP A 35 -6.05 -7.81 6.88
N ALA A 36 -6.86 -7.90 7.94
CA ALA A 36 -8.31 -7.92 7.83
C ALA A 36 -8.86 -6.59 7.29
N ALA A 37 -8.36 -5.45 7.79
CA ALA A 37 -8.75 -4.13 7.30
C ALA A 37 -8.43 -3.94 5.81
N MET A 38 -7.30 -4.44 5.33
CA MET A 38 -6.92 -4.41 3.90
C MET A 38 -7.87 -5.25 3.03
N LEU A 39 -8.30 -6.41 3.53
CA LEU A 39 -9.31 -7.24 2.85
C LEU A 39 -10.69 -6.55 2.83
N ASP A 40 -11.08 -5.91 3.92
CA ASP A 40 -12.36 -5.20 3.99
C ASP A 40 -12.36 -3.94 3.13
N LEU A 41 -11.22 -3.23 3.04
CA LEU A 41 -11.01 -2.14 2.09
C LEU A 41 -11.27 -2.59 0.64
N TYR A 42 -10.72 -3.75 0.25
CA TYR A 42 -10.97 -4.34 -1.06
C TYR A 42 -12.46 -4.67 -1.28
N LYS A 43 -13.12 -5.30 -0.30
CA LYS A 43 -14.54 -5.64 -0.41
C LYS A 43 -15.39 -4.38 -0.59
N ARG A 44 -15.10 -3.32 0.19
CA ARG A 44 -15.77 -2.03 0.09
C ARG A 44 -15.55 -1.38 -1.27
N ALA A 45 -14.31 -1.36 -1.76
CA ALA A 45 -14.01 -0.87 -3.11
C ALA A 45 -14.83 -1.60 -4.18
N LEU A 46 -14.89 -2.92 -4.10
CA LEU A 46 -15.68 -3.73 -5.03
C LEU A 46 -17.18 -3.45 -4.92
N SER A 47 -17.75 -3.43 -3.70
CA SER A 47 -19.20 -3.28 -3.51
C SER A 47 -19.69 -1.86 -3.79
N GLU A 48 -18.89 -0.85 -3.46
CA GLU A 48 -19.32 0.55 -3.52
C GLU A 48 -18.99 1.20 -4.88
N THR A 49 -18.06 0.63 -5.65
CA THR A 49 -17.65 1.22 -6.94
C THR A 49 -17.74 0.26 -8.13
N GLY A 50 -17.89 -1.05 -7.90
CA GLY A 50 -17.82 -2.08 -8.93
C GLY A 50 -16.39 -2.37 -9.43
N TYR A 51 -15.37 -1.64 -8.96
CA TYR A 51 -13.99 -1.85 -9.36
C TYR A 51 -13.40 -3.11 -8.72
N LYS A 52 -13.04 -4.10 -9.56
CA LYS A 52 -12.41 -5.34 -9.12
C LYS A 52 -10.88 -5.25 -9.23
N ALA A 53 -10.22 -4.86 -8.15
CA ALA A 53 -8.76 -4.77 -8.05
C ALA A 53 -8.08 -6.15 -7.93
N THR A 54 -8.12 -6.99 -8.98
CA THR A 54 -7.56 -8.35 -8.96
C THR A 54 -6.08 -8.37 -8.59
N ARG A 55 -5.29 -7.47 -9.16
CA ARG A 55 -3.85 -7.37 -8.87
C ARG A 55 -3.57 -6.99 -7.42
N PHE A 56 -4.38 -6.12 -6.83
CA PHE A 56 -4.26 -5.79 -5.41
C PHE A 56 -4.52 -7.03 -4.55
N LEU A 57 -5.61 -7.75 -4.82
CA LEU A 57 -5.97 -8.97 -4.09
C LEU A 57 -4.88 -10.04 -4.19
N ASP A 58 -4.27 -10.21 -5.37
CA ASP A 58 -3.18 -11.16 -5.58
C ASP A 58 -1.92 -10.80 -4.79
N ILE A 59 -1.61 -9.50 -4.65
CA ILE A 59 -0.47 -9.03 -3.85
C ILE A 59 -0.80 -9.24 -2.37
N LEU A 60 -2.01 -8.90 -1.94
CA LEU A 60 -2.46 -9.05 -0.55
C LEU A 60 -2.43 -10.50 -0.08
N HIS A 61 -2.83 -11.46 -0.92
CA HIS A 61 -2.73 -12.88 -0.58
C HIS A 61 -1.29 -13.38 -0.46
N ARG A 62 -0.36 -12.83 -1.24
CA ARG A 62 1.06 -13.25 -1.24
C ARG A 62 1.88 -12.60 -0.14
N HIS A 63 1.63 -11.32 0.12
CA HIS A 63 2.49 -10.46 0.95
C HIS A 63 1.81 -10.02 2.25
N ARG A 64 0.53 -10.35 2.46
CA ARG A 64 -0.27 -9.83 3.59
C ARG A 64 -0.37 -8.30 3.54
N GLY A 65 -1.07 -7.70 4.49
CA GLY A 65 -1.41 -6.28 4.52
C GLY A 65 -0.19 -5.38 4.67
N LEU A 66 0.66 -5.64 5.67
CA LEU A 66 1.76 -4.73 5.99
C LEU A 66 2.78 -4.59 4.83
N GLU A 67 3.23 -5.71 4.26
CA GLU A 67 4.16 -5.66 3.13
C GLU A 67 3.48 -5.12 1.87
N THR A 68 2.20 -5.43 1.62
CA THR A 68 1.43 -4.83 0.52
C THR A 68 1.37 -3.31 0.65
N ALA A 69 1.09 -2.79 1.85
CA ALA A 69 1.05 -1.37 2.10
C ALA A 69 2.43 -0.73 1.86
N GLY A 70 3.51 -1.32 2.36
CA GLY A 70 4.87 -0.87 2.08
C GLY A 70 5.16 -0.79 0.58
N ILE A 71 4.85 -1.85 -0.18
CA ILE A 71 5.04 -1.88 -1.65
C ILE A 71 4.33 -0.71 -2.33
N LEU A 72 3.08 -0.43 -1.95
CA LEU A 72 2.27 0.61 -2.57
C LEU A 72 2.68 2.03 -2.14
N ILE A 73 2.95 2.25 -0.86
CA ILE A 73 3.36 3.55 -0.32
C ILE A 73 4.72 3.96 -0.89
N HIS A 74 5.67 3.03 -1.01
CA HIS A 74 7.01 3.32 -1.55
C HIS A 74 7.10 3.31 -3.07
N ALA A 75 6.03 2.96 -3.79
CA ALA A 75 6.02 3.02 -5.24
C ALA A 75 6.24 4.48 -5.72
N THR A 76 7.09 4.65 -6.74
CA THR A 76 7.37 5.99 -7.31
C THR A 76 6.19 6.60 -8.04
N ARG A 77 5.23 5.78 -8.46
CA ARG A 77 3.97 6.19 -9.07
C ARG A 77 2.81 5.52 -8.34
N PRO A 78 1.66 6.20 -8.24
CA PRO A 78 0.45 5.56 -7.74
C PRO A 78 0.11 4.32 -8.56
N SER A 79 -0.53 3.35 -7.91
CA SER A 79 -1.02 2.17 -8.61
C SER A 79 -2.17 2.52 -9.56
N ASP A 80 -2.41 1.68 -10.56
CA ASP A 80 -3.57 1.83 -11.43
C ASP A 80 -4.87 1.84 -10.61
N GLY A 81 -4.96 0.99 -9.57
CA GLY A 81 -6.10 0.96 -8.66
C GLY A 81 -6.29 2.24 -7.85
N TYR A 82 -5.19 2.90 -7.43
CA TYR A 82 -5.27 4.22 -6.81
C TYR A 82 -5.87 5.25 -7.77
N THR A 83 -5.40 5.25 -9.02
CA THR A 83 -5.88 6.18 -10.05
C THR A 83 -7.34 5.94 -10.39
N THR A 84 -7.76 4.68 -10.54
CA THR A 84 -9.18 4.32 -10.76
C THR A 84 -10.05 4.77 -9.59
N LEU A 85 -9.64 4.54 -8.34
CA LEU A 85 -10.40 4.99 -7.17
C LEU A 85 -10.45 6.53 -7.08
N TRP A 86 -9.41 7.22 -7.51
CA TRP A 86 -9.42 8.67 -7.63
C TRP A 86 -10.43 9.16 -8.68
N GLU A 87 -10.50 8.54 -9.86
CA GLU A 87 -11.49 8.87 -10.89
C GLU A 87 -12.93 8.67 -10.40
N LEU A 88 -13.13 7.67 -9.53
CA LEU A 88 -14.42 7.33 -8.92
C LEU A 88 -14.75 8.19 -7.68
N ASN A 89 -13.91 9.17 -7.33
CA ASN A 89 -14.02 9.98 -6.10
C ASN A 89 -14.01 9.16 -4.81
N ARG A 90 -13.31 8.02 -4.79
CA ARG A 90 -13.24 7.09 -3.65
C ARG A 90 -11.83 6.87 -3.15
N LEU A 91 -11.08 7.96 -2.99
CA LEU A 91 -9.74 7.91 -2.40
C LEU A 91 -9.75 7.40 -0.95
N ASP A 92 -10.88 7.51 -0.24
CA ASP A 92 -11.10 6.91 1.08
C ASP A 92 -10.96 5.37 1.07
N LEU A 93 -11.06 4.73 -0.11
CA LEU A 93 -10.88 3.30 -0.30
C LEU A 93 -9.46 2.92 -0.75
N THR A 94 -8.50 3.81 -0.62
CA THR A 94 -7.08 3.55 -0.93
C THR A 94 -6.31 3.12 0.31
N VAL A 95 -5.16 2.48 0.11
CA VAL A 95 -4.29 2.05 1.21
C VAL A 95 -3.69 3.25 1.94
N GLU A 96 -3.38 4.30 1.20
CA GLU A 96 -2.85 5.55 1.73
C GLU A 96 -3.85 6.22 2.66
N ALA A 97 -5.13 6.28 2.28
CA ALA A 97 -6.19 6.79 3.15
C ALA A 97 -6.39 5.87 4.37
N LEU A 98 -6.43 4.55 4.16
CA LEU A 98 -6.55 3.59 5.27
C LEU A 98 -5.43 3.77 6.30
N VAL A 99 -4.19 4.00 5.86
CA VAL A 99 -3.05 4.18 6.76
C VAL A 99 -3.05 5.58 7.40
N PHE A 100 -3.36 6.62 6.62
CA PHE A 100 -3.29 8.00 7.09
C PHE A 100 -4.42 8.34 8.08
N ASP A 101 -5.67 7.99 7.76
CA ASP A 101 -6.86 8.41 8.51
C ASP A 101 -7.05 7.63 9.83
N HIS A 102 -6.34 6.52 10.00
CA HIS A 102 -6.51 5.57 11.10
C HIS A 102 -5.23 5.47 11.94
N GLU A 103 -5.16 6.27 13.00
CA GLU A 103 -4.02 6.34 13.93
C GLU A 103 -3.71 4.98 14.57
N GLU A 104 -4.69 4.07 14.67
CA GLU A 104 -4.47 2.73 15.20
C GLU A 104 -3.44 1.90 14.41
N TRP A 105 -3.22 2.20 13.13
CA TRP A 105 -2.25 1.51 12.29
C TRP A 105 -0.88 2.15 12.30
N HIS A 106 -0.76 3.41 12.72
CA HIS A 106 0.50 4.17 12.68
C HIS A 106 1.68 3.44 13.36
N PRO A 107 1.51 2.66 14.46
CA PRO A 107 2.61 1.87 15.03
C PRO A 107 3.24 0.82 14.09
N LEU A 108 2.55 0.44 13.00
CA LEU A 108 3.08 -0.48 11.99
C LEU A 108 3.97 0.21 10.96
N PHE A 109 3.94 1.54 10.90
CA PHE A 109 4.55 2.34 9.86
C PHE A 109 5.55 3.34 10.45
N THR A 110 6.47 3.83 9.62
CA THR A 110 7.34 4.94 10.02
C THR A 110 6.64 6.28 9.78
N GLU A 111 7.08 7.34 10.45
CA GLU A 111 6.60 8.70 10.19
C GLU A 111 6.75 9.11 8.71
N ASP A 112 7.82 8.64 8.05
CA ASP A 112 8.06 8.88 6.62
C ASP A 112 7.04 8.16 5.73
N ASP A 113 6.55 6.99 6.14
CA ASP A 113 5.48 6.27 5.43
C ASP A 113 4.15 7.00 5.54
N ILE A 114 3.81 7.49 6.75
CA ILE A 114 2.61 8.30 6.98
C ILE A 114 2.68 9.60 6.17
N GLU A 115 3.83 10.27 6.17
CA GLU A 115 4.03 11.51 5.40
C GLU A 115 3.95 11.28 3.89
N LYS A 116 4.42 10.14 3.37
CA LYS A 116 4.22 9.76 1.96
C LYS A 116 2.75 9.56 1.63
N CYS A 117 1.99 8.89 2.50
CA CYS A 117 0.54 8.74 2.34
C CYS A 117 -0.12 10.13 2.26
N ARG A 118 0.16 11.00 3.24
CA ARG A 118 -0.36 12.36 3.30
C ARG A 118 -0.05 13.17 2.03
N LYS A 119 1.21 13.15 1.57
CA LYS A 119 1.64 13.85 0.35
C LYS A 119 0.87 13.36 -0.87
N ARG A 120 0.79 12.04 -1.06
CA ARG A 120 0.07 11.46 -2.20
C ARG A 120 -1.43 11.78 -2.17
N LEU A 121 -2.06 11.71 -1.00
CA LEU A 121 -3.46 12.11 -0.83
C LEU A 121 -3.67 13.60 -1.15
N ALA A 122 -2.76 14.47 -0.70
CA ALA A 122 -2.80 15.90 -0.99
C ALA A 122 -2.64 16.22 -2.49
N GLU A 123 -1.69 15.55 -3.18
CA GLU A 123 -1.47 15.70 -4.63
C GLU A 123 -2.74 15.41 -5.44
N TYR A 124 -3.55 14.47 -4.96
CA TYR A 124 -4.81 14.07 -5.58
C TYR A 124 -6.05 14.75 -4.97
N ARG A 125 -5.83 15.84 -4.21
CA ARG A 125 -6.84 16.73 -3.60
C ARG A 125 -7.76 16.08 -2.57
N TYR A 126 -7.34 15.01 -1.91
CA TYR A 126 -8.16 14.30 -0.92
C TYR A 126 -8.79 15.21 0.15
N PHE A 127 -8.02 16.15 0.71
CA PHE A 127 -8.43 16.97 1.85
C PHE A 127 -9.42 18.12 1.53
N GLY A 128 -9.88 18.26 0.28
CA GLY A 128 -10.75 19.35 -0.11
C GLY A 128 -11.55 19.09 -1.37
N ARG A 129 -11.82 17.81 -1.67
CA ARG A 129 -12.56 17.38 -2.85
C ARG A 129 -14.03 17.15 -2.56
#